data_AF-A0A3P1UKU4-F1
#
_entry.id   AF-A0A3P1UKU4-F1
#
_cell.length_a   1.000
_cell.length_b   1.000
_cell.length_c   1.000
_cell.angle_alpha   90.00
_cell.angle_beta   90.00
_cell.angle_gamma   90.00
#
_symmetry.space_group_name_H-M   'P 1'
#
loop_
_entity.id
_entity.type
_entity.pdbx_description
1 polymer ?
#
loop_
_entity_poly.entity_id
_entity_poly.type
_entity_poly.pdbx_seq_one_letter_code
_entity_poly.pdbx_strand_id
1 'polypeptide(L)'
;MSYSATAALIAGYAWWSARKAKKLQDMERRVAAPVGGLAAKALNFVFAAAGTSLLAGLASGIFAAYHFNNTAPLGLIGNVLADPVIAVLVMPFAVFGLVLMPLGLDWIPLSLAGSGVWIVREIASFVASWSPEGNPGAMPLTALAFWTIALVIAVLFTTRFKILALPFVLLGFIAFVREPFPDVVISEDAKLVGVRLSDGRFAVNRDRPSKFTVDNWQTAYLASQFLIPQHAKDRLRGIPTDGFICEDGLCTITLRDGRVLVYTADPTVQDIACDIGDVIILAVAGEMPGCTRTNKLVLNRRDLALRGTVEIKLGDKKDAANVPTVKLSSTSPDESGAPPQQPRFADPRYDDTLAFAIDEPRRPWHLFRLYSRAARGLPDWEYKKKRTAQVVVSNCPADDNQEPGKCE
;
A
#
# COMPACT_ATOMS: atom_id res chain seq x y z
N MET A 1 10.15 -11.12 8.93
CA MET A 1 10.71 -9.94 9.66
C MET A 1 11.49 -10.34 10.90
N SER A 2 10.94 -11.12 11.84
CA SER A 2 11.67 -11.45 13.09
C SER A 2 12.97 -12.24 12.88
N TYR A 3 13.01 -13.20 11.94
CA TYR A 3 14.22 -13.95 11.63
C TYR A 3 15.37 -13.09 11.07
N SER A 4 15.07 -12.03 10.32
CA SER A 4 16.12 -11.14 9.81
C SER A 4 16.72 -10.30 10.94
N ALA A 5 15.88 -9.80 11.85
CA ALA A 5 16.33 -9.09 13.05
C ALA A 5 17.20 -9.98 13.95
N THR A 6 16.78 -11.21 14.24
CA THR A 6 17.58 -12.12 15.09
C THR A 6 18.91 -12.50 14.44
N ALA A 7 18.92 -12.80 13.15
CA ALA A 7 20.14 -13.10 12.41
C ALA A 7 21.13 -11.93 12.43
N ALA A 8 20.63 -10.70 12.22
CA ALA A 8 21.43 -9.49 12.31
C ALA A 8 22.00 -9.28 13.72
N LEU A 9 21.19 -9.44 14.77
CA LEU A 9 21.64 -9.32 16.16
C LEU A 9 22.73 -10.34 16.50
N ILE A 10 22.58 -11.61 16.12
CA ILE A 10 23.59 -12.65 16.35
C ILE A 10 24.91 -12.26 15.66
N ALA A 11 24.85 -11.89 14.38
CA ALA A 11 26.04 -11.48 13.63
C ALA A 11 26.70 -10.20 14.18
N GLY A 12 25.88 -9.23 14.61
CA GLY A 12 26.34 -7.99 15.22
C GLY A 12 27.04 -8.20 16.55
N TYR A 13 26.44 -8.99 17.45
CA TYR A 13 27.03 -9.35 18.74
C TYR A 13 28.30 -10.18 18.59
N ALA A 14 28.34 -11.14 17.65
CA ALA A 14 29.53 -11.92 17.34
C ALA A 14 30.69 -11.04 16.84
N TRP A 15 30.38 -10.05 15.99
CA TRP A 15 31.38 -9.09 15.52
C TRP A 15 31.86 -8.15 16.63
N TRP A 16 30.94 -7.68 17.48
CA TRP A 16 31.26 -6.83 18.63
C TRP A 16 32.16 -7.57 19.63
N SER A 17 31.82 -8.81 19.97
CA SER A 17 32.58 -9.62 20.93
C SER A 17 33.99 -9.94 20.41
N ALA A 18 34.14 -10.29 19.12
CA ALA A 18 35.44 -10.53 18.50
C ALA A 18 36.35 -9.28 18.52
N ARG A 19 35.78 -8.09 18.28
CA ARG A 19 36.53 -6.82 18.40
C ARG A 19 36.91 -6.51 19.84
N LYS A 20 36.00 -6.76 20.80
CA LYS A 20 36.27 -6.52 22.22
C LYS A 20 37.35 -7.47 22.75
N ALA A 21 37.37 -8.73 22.32
CA ALA A 21 38.43 -9.69 22.65
C ALA A 21 39.80 -9.23 22.12
N LYS A 22 39.86 -8.77 20.86
CA LYS A 22 41.09 -8.21 20.27
C LYS A 22 41.56 -6.94 21.00
N LYS A 23 40.63 -6.07 21.38
CA LYS A 23 40.91 -4.83 22.11
C LYS A 23 41.31 -5.08 23.57
N LEU A 24 40.80 -6.14 24.21
CA LEU A 24 41.24 -6.58 25.54
C LEU A 24 42.67 -7.14 25.49
N GLN A 25 43.00 -7.94 24.47
CA GLN A 25 44.38 -8.41 24.24
C GLN A 25 45.36 -7.25 23.97
N ASP A 26 44.92 -6.21 23.25
CA ASP A 26 45.71 -4.99 23.04
C ASP A 26 45.80 -4.10 24.30
N MET A 27 44.77 -4.10 25.15
CA MET A 27 44.76 -3.37 26.44
C MET A 27 45.56 -4.08 27.54
N GLU A 28 45.69 -5.41 27.53
CA GLU A 28 46.59 -6.14 28.43
C GLU A 28 48.06 -5.72 28.26
N ARG A 29 48.42 -5.06 27.15
CA ARG A 29 49.74 -4.41 26.94
C ARG A 29 49.86 -2.98 27.47
N ARG A 30 48.78 -2.33 27.91
CA ARG A 30 48.79 -0.97 28.48
C ARG A 30 48.12 -0.97 29.85
N VAL A 31 48.93 -0.86 30.90
CA VAL A 31 48.47 -0.79 32.30
C VAL A 31 47.56 0.43 32.53
N ALA A 32 46.55 0.22 33.40
CA ALA A 32 45.60 1.16 34.05
C ALA A 32 44.39 1.63 33.21
N ALA A 33 43.15 1.72 33.71
CA ALA A 33 42.44 1.35 34.94
C ALA A 33 40.92 1.47 34.63
N PRO A 34 39.98 0.75 35.28
CA PRO A 34 38.56 0.95 35.03
C PRO A 34 37.88 1.65 36.20
N VAL A 35 37.53 2.93 36.06
CA VAL A 35 36.47 3.53 36.89
C VAL A 35 35.63 4.47 36.02
N GLY A 36 34.86 3.89 35.11
CA GLY A 36 33.71 4.59 34.54
C GLY A 36 32.64 4.68 35.62
N GLY A 37 32.34 5.89 36.11
CA GLY A 37 31.25 6.14 37.06
C GLY A 37 29.89 5.67 36.55
N LEU A 38 28.86 5.71 37.40
CA LEU A 38 27.48 5.30 37.06
C LEU A 38 26.98 5.91 35.73
N ALA A 39 27.35 7.17 35.43
CA ALA A 39 27.04 7.83 34.17
C ALA A 39 27.67 7.15 32.94
N ALA A 40 28.91 6.67 33.03
CA ALA A 40 29.58 5.96 31.94
C ALA A 40 28.98 4.56 31.71
N LYS A 41 28.50 3.89 32.77
CA LYS A 41 27.76 2.63 32.65
C LYS A 41 26.38 2.84 32.00
N ALA A 42 25.65 3.87 32.42
CA ALA A 42 24.37 4.23 31.83
C ALA A 42 24.51 4.58 30.34
N LEU A 43 25.51 5.38 29.99
CA LEU A 43 25.78 5.76 28.60
C LEU A 43 26.12 4.54 27.72
N ASN A 44 26.92 3.60 28.24
CA ASN A 44 27.21 2.34 27.55
C ASN A 44 25.96 1.48 27.33
N PHE A 45 25.05 1.45 28.30
CA PHE A 45 23.78 0.73 28.16
C PHE A 45 22.91 1.36 27.05
N VAL A 46 22.81 2.69 27.02
CA VAL A 46 22.11 3.42 25.96
C VAL A 46 22.71 3.15 24.59
N PHE A 47 24.04 3.19 24.44
CA PHE A 47 24.70 2.87 23.17
C PHE A 47 24.50 1.40 22.75
N ALA A 48 24.51 0.47 23.70
CA ALA A 48 24.25 -0.93 23.42
C ALA A 48 22.81 -1.15 22.93
N ALA A 49 21.84 -0.56 23.64
CA ALA A 49 20.42 -0.60 23.28
C ALA A 49 20.15 0.06 21.91
N ALA A 50 20.74 1.23 21.68
CA ALA A 50 20.66 1.91 20.38
C ALA A 50 21.28 1.06 19.27
N GLY A 51 22.44 0.43 19.51
CA GLY A 51 23.10 -0.46 18.57
C GLY A 51 22.23 -1.66 18.19
N THR A 52 21.61 -2.31 19.17
CA THR A 52 20.69 -3.44 18.91
C THR A 52 19.45 -3.02 18.16
N SER A 53 18.82 -1.91 18.55
CA SER A 53 17.60 -1.39 17.92
C SER A 53 17.87 -0.94 16.49
N LEU A 54 19.01 -0.31 16.22
CA LEU A 54 19.43 0.05 14.86
C LEU A 54 19.64 -1.20 14.01
N LEU A 55 20.35 -2.20 14.51
CA LEU A 55 20.69 -3.38 13.75
C LEU A 55 19.44 -4.23 13.44
N ALA A 56 18.58 -4.42 14.44
CA ALA A 56 17.30 -5.09 14.27
C ALA A 56 16.38 -4.31 13.33
N GLY A 57 16.30 -2.99 13.48
CA GLY A 57 15.46 -2.10 12.68
C GLY A 57 15.88 -2.02 11.21
N LEU A 58 17.18 -1.98 10.90
CA LEU A 58 17.67 -2.01 9.52
C LEU A 58 17.35 -3.35 8.85
N ALA A 59 17.51 -4.46 9.58
CA ALA A 59 17.29 -5.80 9.03
C ALA A 59 15.81 -6.15 8.85
N SER A 60 14.93 -5.71 9.76
CA SER A 60 13.48 -5.89 9.61
C SER A 60 12.85 -4.81 8.72
N GLY A 61 13.44 -3.61 8.71
CA GLY A 61 12.97 -2.43 7.97
C GLY A 61 12.89 -2.65 6.47
N ILE A 62 13.80 -3.44 5.88
CA ILE A 62 13.74 -3.85 4.47
C ILE A 62 12.40 -4.51 4.13
N PHE A 63 11.96 -5.45 4.99
CA PHE A 63 10.72 -6.20 4.78
C PHE A 63 9.49 -5.38 5.17
N ALA A 64 9.61 -4.52 6.19
CA ALA A 64 8.56 -3.58 6.57
C ALA A 64 8.28 -2.58 5.44
N ALA A 65 9.32 -2.03 4.82
CA ALA A 65 9.22 -1.15 3.67
C ALA A 65 8.49 -1.84 2.51
N TYR A 66 8.86 -3.09 2.19
CA TYR A 66 8.24 -3.82 1.09
C TYR A 66 6.76 -4.19 1.31
N HIS A 67 6.39 -4.65 2.51
CA HIS A 67 5.02 -5.12 2.76
C HIS A 67 4.06 -4.02 3.16
N PHE A 68 4.55 -2.96 3.82
CA PHE A 68 3.70 -1.92 4.41
C PHE A 68 3.92 -0.55 3.80
N ASN A 69 4.87 -0.38 2.85
CA ASN A 69 5.25 0.91 2.29
C ASN A 69 5.51 1.96 3.38
N ASN A 70 6.09 1.51 4.50
CA ASN A 70 6.30 2.35 5.67
C ASN A 70 7.63 2.00 6.32
N THR A 71 8.40 3.04 6.62
CA THR A 71 9.63 2.97 7.38
C THR A 71 9.53 3.94 8.55
N ALA A 72 10.17 3.60 9.66
CA ALA A 72 10.24 4.46 10.84
C ALA A 72 11.63 5.11 10.89
N PRO A 73 11.88 6.22 10.16
CA PRO A 73 13.22 6.82 10.07
C PRO A 73 13.74 7.25 11.44
N LEU A 74 12.86 7.76 12.31
CA LEU A 74 13.18 8.09 13.71
C LEU A 74 12.84 6.97 14.70
N GLY A 75 12.58 5.75 14.22
CA GLY A 75 12.23 4.60 15.05
C GLY A 75 13.34 4.24 16.06
N LEU A 76 14.61 4.47 15.72
CA LEU A 76 15.71 4.31 16.66
C LEU A 76 15.57 5.23 17.88
N ILE A 77 15.25 6.51 17.67
CA ILE A 77 15.08 7.49 18.75
C ILE A 77 13.88 7.10 19.60
N GLY A 78 12.76 6.75 18.95
CA GLY A 78 11.57 6.26 19.63
C GLY A 78 11.86 5.06 20.54
N ASN A 79 12.56 4.05 20.04
CA ASN A 79 12.93 2.86 20.83
C ASN A 79 13.85 3.22 22.00
N VAL A 80 14.91 4.00 21.77
CA VAL A 80 15.85 4.38 22.86
C VAL A 80 15.15 5.13 23.99
N LEU A 81 14.15 5.96 23.67
CA LEU A 81 13.36 6.68 24.68
C LEU A 81 12.29 5.82 25.33
N ALA A 82 11.62 4.95 24.59
CA ALA A 82 10.51 4.12 25.07
C ALA A 82 10.98 2.86 25.83
N ASP A 83 12.06 2.23 25.39
CA ASP A 83 12.56 0.95 25.94
C ASP A 83 12.80 0.99 27.46
N PRO A 84 13.38 2.06 28.06
CA PRO A 84 13.53 2.14 29.52
C PRO A 84 12.19 2.14 30.26
N VAL A 85 11.20 2.86 29.74
CA VAL A 85 9.85 2.92 30.33
C VAL A 85 9.18 1.56 30.22
N ILE A 86 9.30 0.90 29.07
CA ILE A 86 8.75 -0.43 28.84
C ILE A 86 9.39 -1.45 29.78
N ALA A 87 10.72 -1.45 29.91
CA ALA A 87 11.47 -2.42 30.68
C ALA A 87 11.30 -2.26 32.20
N VAL A 88 11.20 -1.02 32.70
CA VAL A 88 11.13 -0.74 34.15
C VAL A 88 9.67 -0.71 34.64
N LEU A 89 8.74 -0.18 33.84
CA LEU A 89 7.38 0.11 34.30
C LEU A 89 6.32 -0.73 33.59
N VAL A 90 6.37 -0.93 32.28
CA VAL A 90 5.28 -1.62 31.57
C VAL A 90 5.35 -3.13 31.76
N MET A 91 6.47 -3.76 31.39
CA MET A 91 6.60 -5.22 31.39
C MET A 91 6.55 -5.84 32.79
N PRO A 92 7.29 -5.35 33.81
CA PRO A 92 7.28 -5.97 35.13
C PRO A 92 5.89 -5.92 35.76
N PHE A 93 5.18 -4.80 35.64
CA PHE A 93 3.84 -4.65 36.19
C PHE A 93 2.78 -5.41 35.38
N ALA A 94 2.96 -5.59 34.06
CA ALA A 94 2.11 -6.52 33.31
C ALA A 94 2.25 -7.96 33.83
N VAL A 95 3.49 -8.40 34.14
CA VAL A 95 3.73 -9.73 34.73
C VAL A 95 3.15 -9.83 36.14
N PHE A 96 3.33 -8.81 36.99
CA PHE A 96 2.70 -8.79 38.31
C PHE A 96 1.17 -8.85 38.23
N GLY A 97 0.56 -8.19 37.25
CA GLY A 97 -0.87 -8.29 36.98
C GLY A 97 -1.31 -9.73 36.71
N LEU A 98 -0.57 -10.45 35.87
CA LEU A 98 -0.86 -11.87 35.59
C LEU A 98 -0.76 -12.73 36.85
N VAL A 99 0.23 -12.48 37.71
CA VAL A 99 0.44 -13.23 38.97
C VAL A 99 -0.64 -12.91 40.01
N LEU A 100 -1.14 -11.67 40.04
CA LEU A 100 -2.16 -11.20 41.00
C LEU A 100 -3.60 -11.44 40.52
N MET A 101 -3.79 -11.81 39.25
CA MET A 101 -5.07 -12.15 38.65
C MET A 101 -5.89 -13.21 39.42
N PRO A 102 -5.32 -14.36 39.88
CA PRO A 102 -6.09 -15.33 40.66
C PRO A 102 -6.58 -14.79 42.01
N LEU A 103 -5.97 -13.71 42.51
CA LEU A 103 -6.36 -13.06 43.77
C LEU A 103 -7.38 -11.92 43.53
N GLY A 104 -7.65 -11.54 42.29
CA GLY A 104 -8.49 -10.38 41.92
C GLY A 104 -7.86 -9.01 42.20
N LEU A 105 -6.53 -8.96 42.40
CA LEU A 105 -5.77 -7.74 42.67
C LEU A 105 -4.98 -7.23 41.45
N ASP A 106 -5.28 -7.73 40.25
CA ASP A 106 -4.61 -7.37 39.01
C ASP A 106 -4.78 -5.89 38.62
N TRP A 107 -5.85 -5.24 39.07
CA TRP A 107 -6.10 -3.82 38.78
C TRP A 107 -4.97 -2.89 39.27
N ILE A 108 -4.30 -3.21 40.38
CA ILE A 108 -3.20 -2.39 40.95
C ILE A 108 -2.01 -2.35 39.99
N PRO A 109 -1.36 -3.49 39.67
CA PRO A 109 -0.22 -3.49 38.76
C PRO A 109 -0.63 -3.10 37.33
N LEU A 110 -1.83 -3.44 36.86
CA LEU A 110 -2.29 -3.03 35.52
C LEU A 110 -2.49 -1.50 35.42
N SER A 111 -2.90 -0.82 36.48
CA SER A 111 -2.98 0.65 36.50
C SER A 111 -1.61 1.32 36.38
N LEU A 112 -0.58 0.74 37.03
CA LEU A 112 0.81 1.20 36.88
C LEU A 112 1.34 0.94 35.47
N ALA A 113 1.08 -0.25 34.92
CA ALA A 113 1.43 -0.57 33.54
C ALA A 113 0.75 0.39 32.54
N GLY A 114 -0.53 0.72 32.78
CA GLY A 114 -1.28 1.72 32.00
C GLY A 114 -0.65 3.11 32.04
N SER A 115 -0.15 3.54 33.20
CA SER A 115 0.61 4.79 33.34
C SER A 115 1.90 4.76 32.51
N GLY A 116 2.60 3.62 32.47
CA GLY A 116 3.76 3.43 31.61
C GLY A 116 3.42 3.49 30.12
N VAL A 117 2.31 2.90 29.70
CA VAL A 117 1.81 2.99 28.31
C VAL A 117 1.47 4.44 27.95
N TRP A 118 0.92 5.22 28.87
CA TRP A 118 0.66 6.65 28.64
C TRP A 118 1.96 7.42 28.36
N ILE A 119 3.02 7.17 29.13
CA ILE A 119 4.34 7.78 28.88
C ILE A 119 4.88 7.38 27.51
N VAL A 120 4.81 6.10 27.14
CA VAL A 120 5.26 5.61 25.83
C VAL A 120 4.48 6.26 24.68
N ARG A 121 3.17 6.49 24.86
CA ARG A 121 2.34 7.20 23.89
C ARG A 121 2.79 8.65 23.70
N GLU A 122 3.12 9.36 24.78
CA GLU A 122 3.63 10.75 24.68
C GLU A 122 5.01 10.81 24.04
N ILE A 123 5.88 9.82 24.29
CA ILE A 123 7.15 9.70 23.57
C ILE A 123 6.89 9.48 22.08
N ALA A 124 5.94 8.61 21.73
CA ALA A 124 5.59 8.33 20.35
C ALA A 124 4.99 9.56 19.64
N SER A 125 4.11 10.32 20.29
CA SER A 125 3.54 11.56 19.74
C SER A 125 4.61 12.63 19.53
N PHE A 126 5.54 12.76 20.50
CA PHE A 126 6.70 13.65 20.39
C PHE A 126 7.57 13.28 19.19
N VAL A 127 8.01 12.02 19.07
CA VAL A 127 8.85 11.58 17.94
C VAL A 127 8.12 11.72 16.61
N ALA A 128 6.82 11.41 16.57
CA ALA A 128 6.01 11.54 15.35
C ALA A 128 5.93 12.99 14.85
N SER A 129 5.90 13.97 15.75
CA SER A 129 5.82 15.40 15.35
C SER A 129 7.07 15.92 14.64
N TRP A 130 8.21 15.23 14.76
CA TRP A 130 9.48 15.58 14.09
C TRP A 130 9.86 14.58 13.00
N SER A 131 9.14 13.45 12.88
CA SER A 131 9.47 12.41 11.92
C SER A 131 9.06 12.85 10.53
N PRO A 132 9.99 12.83 9.54
CA PRO A 132 9.62 12.92 8.14
C PRO A 132 8.65 11.80 7.76
N GLU A 133 7.90 12.00 6.67
CA GLU A 133 7.13 10.94 6.03
C GLU A 133 8.09 9.79 5.66
N GLY A 134 8.03 8.71 6.42
CA GLY A 134 8.90 7.55 6.27
C GLY A 134 8.46 6.61 5.17
N ASN A 135 7.77 7.11 4.14
CA ASN A 135 7.18 6.28 3.12
C ASN A 135 8.04 6.29 1.86
N PRO A 136 8.74 5.19 1.54
CA PRO A 136 9.56 5.09 0.35
C PRO A 136 8.71 4.88 -0.94
N GLY A 137 7.41 4.65 -0.83
CA GLY A 137 6.57 4.17 -1.93
C GLY A 137 6.72 2.66 -2.17
N ALA A 138 6.04 2.17 -3.21
CA ALA A 138 6.03 0.76 -3.57
C ALA A 138 7.43 0.26 -3.95
N MET A 139 7.96 -0.68 -3.16
CA MET A 139 9.27 -1.28 -3.38
C MET A 139 9.16 -2.49 -4.32
N PRO A 140 9.96 -2.58 -5.40
CA PRO A 140 9.91 -3.73 -6.30
C PRO A 140 10.52 -4.98 -5.67
N LEU A 141 10.04 -6.15 -6.12
CA LEU A 141 10.55 -7.45 -5.67
C LEU A 141 12.05 -7.63 -5.95
N THR A 142 12.57 -7.02 -7.02
CA THR A 142 13.99 -7.02 -7.39
C THR A 142 14.86 -6.34 -6.33
N ALA A 143 14.44 -5.18 -5.83
CA ALA A 143 15.12 -4.49 -4.74
C ALA A 143 15.09 -5.32 -3.45
N LEU A 144 13.95 -5.94 -3.14
CA LEU A 144 13.83 -6.82 -1.97
C LEU A 144 14.79 -8.00 -2.06
N ALA A 145 14.88 -8.63 -3.23
CA ALA A 145 15.77 -9.75 -3.47
C ALA A 145 17.24 -9.35 -3.27
N PHE A 146 17.68 -8.24 -3.88
CA PHE A 146 19.05 -7.76 -3.73
C PHE A 146 19.40 -7.37 -2.29
N TRP A 147 18.53 -6.67 -1.57
CA TRP A 147 18.78 -6.32 -0.18
C TRP A 147 18.72 -7.51 0.77
N THR A 148 17.90 -8.53 0.46
CA THR A 148 17.93 -9.80 1.18
C THR A 148 19.25 -10.54 0.97
N ILE A 149 19.75 -10.61 -0.27
CA ILE A 149 21.06 -11.19 -0.57
C ILE A 149 22.17 -10.43 0.15
N ALA A 150 22.14 -9.10 0.13
CA ALA A 150 23.09 -8.25 0.84
C ALA A 150 23.08 -8.54 2.35
N LEU A 151 21.89 -8.65 2.95
CA LEU A 151 21.72 -8.99 4.36
C LEU A 151 22.29 -10.38 4.68
N VAL A 152 21.99 -11.38 3.85
CA VAL A 152 22.52 -12.75 4.02
C VAL A 152 24.05 -12.76 3.98
N ILE A 153 24.66 -12.07 3.01
CA ILE A 153 26.12 -11.94 2.91
C ILE A 153 26.70 -11.25 4.15
N ALA A 154 26.06 -10.16 4.60
CA ALA A 154 26.51 -9.40 5.77
C ALA A 154 26.43 -10.19 7.09
N VAL A 155 25.45 -11.10 7.21
CA VAL A 155 25.24 -11.97 8.37
C VAL A 155 26.17 -13.20 8.33
N LEU A 156 26.32 -13.85 7.17
CA LEU A 156 27.06 -15.11 7.05
C LEU A 156 28.58 -14.95 7.14
N PHE A 157 29.15 -13.97 6.43
CA PHE A 157 30.61 -13.83 6.38
C PHE A 157 31.14 -13.08 7.60
N THR A 158 32.12 -13.60 8.31
CA THR A 158 32.74 -12.92 9.47
C THR A 158 33.96 -12.06 9.10
N THR A 159 34.52 -12.25 7.90
CA THR A 159 35.73 -11.59 7.40
C THR A 159 35.42 -10.38 6.50
N ARG A 160 36.44 -9.79 5.83
CA ARG A 160 36.26 -8.66 4.90
C ARG A 160 35.38 -8.99 3.68
N PHE A 161 35.04 -10.26 3.46
CA PHE A 161 34.05 -10.64 2.44
C PHE A 161 32.66 -10.04 2.66
N LYS A 162 32.35 -9.49 3.85
CA LYS A 162 31.14 -8.65 4.05
C LYS A 162 31.03 -7.49 3.07
N ILE A 163 32.15 -6.98 2.55
CA ILE A 163 32.17 -5.90 1.53
C ILE A 163 31.42 -6.32 0.26
N LEU A 164 31.33 -7.62 -0.03
CA LEU A 164 30.55 -8.16 -1.14
C LEU A 164 29.04 -7.86 -1.00
N ALA A 165 28.54 -7.49 0.19
CA ALA A 165 27.16 -7.04 0.35
C ALA A 165 26.90 -5.67 -0.29
N LEU A 166 27.88 -4.77 -0.33
CA LEU A 166 27.73 -3.40 -0.85
C LEU A 166 27.24 -3.33 -2.31
N PRO A 167 27.78 -4.10 -3.28
CA PRO A 167 27.25 -4.08 -4.64
C PRO A 167 25.78 -4.51 -4.69
N PHE A 168 25.33 -5.46 -3.86
CA PHE A 168 23.92 -5.84 -3.81
C PHE A 168 23.04 -4.77 -3.16
N VAL A 169 23.54 -4.05 -2.14
CA VAL A 169 22.83 -2.87 -1.61
C VAL A 169 22.63 -1.83 -2.72
N LEU A 170 23.69 -1.54 -3.48
CA LEU A 170 23.66 -0.57 -4.57
C LEU A 170 22.73 -1.01 -5.71
N LEU A 171 22.78 -2.28 -6.12
CA LEU A 171 21.89 -2.83 -7.14
C LEU A 171 20.43 -2.78 -6.70
N GLY A 172 20.14 -3.10 -5.45
CA GLY A 172 18.79 -2.96 -4.89
C GLY A 172 18.31 -1.50 -4.88
N PHE A 173 19.20 -0.56 -4.56
CA PHE A 173 18.88 0.87 -4.61
C PHE A 173 18.63 1.36 -6.04
N ILE A 174 19.45 0.95 -7.00
CA ILE A 174 19.24 1.28 -8.42
C ILE A 174 17.92 0.70 -8.92
N ALA A 175 17.63 -0.56 -8.59
CA ALA A 175 16.37 -1.21 -8.95
C ALA A 175 15.16 -0.47 -8.35
N PHE A 176 15.27 -0.05 -7.10
CA PHE A 176 14.24 0.71 -6.41
C PHE A 176 13.98 2.08 -7.06
N VAL A 177 15.02 2.85 -7.37
CA VAL A 177 14.89 4.19 -7.98
C VAL A 177 14.42 4.12 -9.44
N ARG A 178 14.72 3.04 -10.15
CA ARG A 178 14.33 2.86 -11.56
C ARG A 178 12.97 2.21 -11.77
N GLU A 179 12.32 1.74 -10.72
CA GLU A 179 11.01 1.12 -10.88
C GLU A 179 9.97 2.19 -11.25
N PRO A 180 9.31 2.08 -12.41
CA PRO A 180 8.26 3.02 -12.76
C PRO A 180 7.01 2.75 -11.90
N PHE A 181 6.41 3.83 -11.41
CA PHE A 181 5.07 3.77 -10.81
C PHE A 181 4.03 3.36 -11.86
N PRO A 182 2.93 2.72 -11.44
CA PRO A 182 1.84 2.39 -12.35
C PRO A 182 1.16 3.64 -12.91
N ASP A 183 0.71 3.53 -14.15
CA ASP A 183 0.05 4.61 -14.89
C ASP A 183 -1.45 4.64 -14.62
N VAL A 184 -2.06 3.47 -14.45
CA VAL A 184 -3.47 3.34 -14.12
C VAL A 184 -3.61 2.37 -12.96
N VAL A 185 -4.40 2.74 -11.96
CA VAL A 185 -4.74 1.89 -10.82
C VAL A 185 -6.25 1.84 -10.68
N ILE A 186 -6.80 0.65 -10.54
CA ILE A 186 -8.25 0.44 -10.49
C ILE A 186 -8.58 -0.34 -9.22
N SER A 187 -9.53 0.18 -8.44
CA SER A 187 -9.97 -0.45 -7.20
C SER A 187 -10.59 -1.83 -7.44
N GLU A 188 -10.58 -2.68 -6.42
CA GLU A 188 -11.17 -4.04 -6.49
C GLU A 188 -12.67 -4.00 -6.87
N ASP A 189 -13.38 -2.96 -6.43
CA ASP A 189 -14.78 -2.77 -6.79
C ASP A 189 -14.96 -2.05 -8.14
N ALA A 190 -13.90 -1.80 -8.91
CA ALA A 190 -13.96 -1.05 -10.16
C ALA A 190 -14.51 0.38 -10.05
N LYS A 191 -14.96 0.86 -8.88
CA LYS A 191 -15.68 2.15 -8.74
C LYS A 191 -14.73 3.34 -8.77
N LEU A 192 -13.47 3.13 -8.40
CA LEU A 192 -12.43 4.14 -8.39
C LEU A 192 -11.34 3.75 -9.38
N VAL A 193 -11.09 4.65 -10.33
CA VAL A 193 -10.00 4.56 -11.28
C VAL A 193 -9.11 5.78 -11.06
N GLY A 194 -7.82 5.54 -10.85
CA GLY A 194 -6.78 6.55 -10.77
C GLY A 194 -5.87 6.47 -11.99
N VAL A 195 -5.59 7.61 -12.63
CA VAL A 195 -4.61 7.72 -13.72
C VAL A 195 -3.53 8.69 -13.30
N ARG A 196 -2.27 8.27 -13.39
CA ARG A 196 -1.10 9.10 -13.09
C ARG A 196 -0.80 10.01 -14.28
N LEU A 197 -0.74 11.32 -14.01
CA LEU A 197 -0.36 12.34 -14.98
C LEU A 197 1.16 12.49 -15.08
N SER A 198 1.60 13.19 -16.12
CA SER A 198 3.02 13.51 -16.35
C SER A 198 3.67 14.36 -15.24
N ASP A 199 2.86 15.12 -14.50
CA ASP A 199 3.30 15.94 -13.36
C ASP A 199 3.32 15.18 -12.02
N GLY A 200 2.95 13.89 -12.02
CA GLY A 200 2.90 13.04 -10.83
C GLY A 200 1.62 13.17 -9.99
N ARG A 201 0.65 13.99 -10.39
CA ARG A 201 -0.70 14.00 -9.81
C ARG A 201 -1.48 12.77 -10.28
N PHE A 202 -2.51 12.39 -9.54
CA PHE A 202 -3.44 11.33 -9.93
C PHE A 202 -4.81 11.90 -10.23
N ALA A 203 -5.30 11.75 -11.46
CA ALA A 203 -6.68 12.03 -11.79
C ALA A 203 -7.58 10.86 -11.37
N VAL A 204 -8.72 11.15 -10.75
CA VAL A 204 -9.71 10.15 -10.36
C VAL A 204 -11.03 10.36 -11.09
N ASN A 205 -11.77 9.27 -11.30
CA ASN A 205 -13.05 9.27 -12.02
C ASN A 205 -14.26 9.71 -11.17
N ARG A 206 -14.08 10.07 -9.89
CA ARG A 206 -15.19 10.26 -8.95
C ARG A 206 -15.04 11.53 -8.11
N ASP A 207 -16.14 12.26 -7.91
CA ASP A 207 -16.17 13.50 -7.11
C ASP A 207 -15.79 13.28 -5.63
N ARG A 208 -16.22 12.14 -5.11
CA ARG A 208 -16.05 11.75 -3.70
C ARG A 208 -15.45 10.36 -3.64
N PRO A 209 -14.12 10.24 -3.84
CA PRO A 209 -13.43 8.97 -3.70
C PRO A 209 -13.37 8.54 -2.23
N SER A 210 -13.19 7.24 -1.97
CA SER A 210 -13.04 6.72 -0.62
C SER A 210 -11.73 7.22 -0.01
N LYS A 211 -11.82 7.97 1.09
CA LYS A 211 -10.64 8.54 1.78
C LYS A 211 -9.59 7.47 2.08
N PHE A 212 -10.01 6.30 2.58
CA PHE A 212 -9.10 5.19 2.85
C PHE A 212 -8.31 4.72 1.62
N THR A 213 -8.97 4.58 0.47
CA THR A 213 -8.31 4.11 -0.76
C THR A 213 -7.37 5.18 -1.31
N VAL A 214 -7.79 6.43 -1.29
CA VAL A 214 -6.98 7.57 -1.72
C VAL A 214 -5.75 7.73 -0.84
N ASP A 215 -5.89 7.73 0.49
CA ASP A 215 -4.78 7.83 1.43
C ASP A 215 -3.78 6.68 1.23
N ASN A 216 -4.27 5.46 0.98
CA ASN A 216 -3.42 4.30 0.70
C ASN A 216 -2.67 4.43 -0.64
N TRP A 217 -3.34 4.87 -1.70
CA TRP A 217 -2.69 5.10 -3.01
C TRP A 217 -1.73 6.30 -2.98
N GLN A 218 -2.06 7.34 -2.23
CA GLN A 218 -1.18 8.49 -2.01
C GLN A 218 0.14 8.04 -1.39
N THR A 219 0.02 7.18 -0.37
CA THR A 219 1.16 6.58 0.30
C THR A 219 1.91 5.65 -0.67
N ALA A 220 1.27 4.61 -1.19
CA ALA A 220 1.93 3.60 -2.01
C ALA A 220 2.62 4.16 -3.28
N TYR A 221 2.02 5.15 -3.93
CA TYR A 221 2.52 5.69 -5.20
C TYR A 221 3.12 7.08 -5.10
N LEU A 222 3.33 7.62 -3.89
CA LEU A 222 3.86 8.97 -3.66
C LEU A 222 3.13 10.03 -4.50
N ALA A 223 1.79 9.98 -4.52
CA ALA A 223 0.98 10.93 -5.26
C ALA A 223 0.98 12.28 -4.52
N SER A 224 1.32 13.36 -5.22
CA SER A 224 1.34 14.71 -4.63
C SER A 224 -0.07 15.26 -4.38
N GLN A 225 -0.98 15.00 -5.32
CA GLN A 225 -2.36 15.50 -5.27
C GLN A 225 -3.28 14.61 -6.11
N PHE A 226 -4.54 14.51 -5.69
CA PHE A 226 -5.61 13.91 -6.48
C PHE A 226 -6.47 14.98 -7.16
N LEU A 227 -6.71 14.82 -8.46
CA LEU A 227 -7.59 15.67 -9.25
C LEU A 227 -8.96 15.00 -9.37
N ILE A 228 -9.97 15.70 -8.86
CA ILE A 228 -11.38 15.37 -8.97
C ILE A 228 -11.81 15.47 -10.44
N PRO A 229 -12.77 14.64 -10.92
CA PRO A 229 -13.23 14.74 -12.29
C PRO A 229 -13.79 16.13 -12.59
N GLN A 230 -13.58 16.59 -13.81
CA GLN A 230 -14.12 17.83 -14.35
C GLN A 230 -15.37 17.51 -15.18
N HIS A 231 -16.29 18.47 -15.26
CA HIS A 231 -17.48 18.34 -16.09
C HIS A 231 -17.30 19.10 -17.42
N ALA A 232 -18.00 18.68 -18.47
CA ALA A 232 -17.88 19.27 -19.81
C ALA A 232 -18.12 20.80 -19.86
N LYS A 233 -18.87 21.35 -18.90
CA LYS A 233 -19.07 22.80 -18.74
C LYS A 233 -17.80 23.57 -18.37
N ASP A 234 -16.80 22.91 -17.78
CA ASP A 234 -15.51 23.51 -17.45
C ASP A 234 -14.57 23.57 -18.66
N ARG A 235 -14.74 22.65 -19.63
CA ARG A 235 -14.03 22.67 -20.92
C ARG A 235 -14.43 23.90 -21.76
N LEU A 236 -15.71 24.29 -21.70
CA LEU A 236 -16.23 25.52 -22.31
C LEU A 236 -15.66 26.81 -21.69
N ARG A 237 -15.02 26.73 -20.51
CA ARG A 237 -14.36 27.87 -19.84
C ARG A 237 -12.87 28.00 -20.18
N GLY A 238 -12.33 27.16 -21.06
CA GLY A 238 -10.94 27.25 -21.53
C GLY A 238 -9.89 26.77 -20.53
N ILE A 239 -10.29 25.96 -19.54
CA ILE A 239 -9.38 25.37 -18.56
C ILE A 239 -8.76 24.09 -19.17
N PRO A 240 -7.43 23.89 -19.15
CA PRO A 240 -6.82 22.64 -19.57
C PRO A 240 -7.38 21.47 -18.76
N THR A 241 -8.02 20.52 -19.44
CA THR A 241 -8.61 19.33 -18.81
C THR A 241 -7.54 18.26 -18.67
N ASP A 242 -6.74 18.37 -17.62
CA ASP A 242 -5.69 17.40 -17.30
C ASP A 242 -6.25 16.15 -16.58
N GLY A 243 -7.55 16.11 -16.27
CA GLY A 243 -8.20 15.06 -15.49
C GLY A 243 -9.30 14.29 -16.24
N PHE A 244 -10.03 13.46 -15.49
CA PHE A 244 -11.21 12.77 -16.02
C PHE A 244 -12.30 13.77 -16.40
N ILE A 245 -12.90 13.57 -17.57
CA ILE A 245 -14.10 14.29 -18.00
C ILE A 245 -15.28 13.34 -17.86
N CYS A 246 -16.17 13.61 -16.90
CA CYS A 246 -17.33 12.77 -16.60
C CYS A 246 -18.64 13.46 -17.00
N GLU A 247 -19.41 12.81 -17.87
CA GLU A 247 -20.71 13.26 -18.37
C GLU A 247 -21.65 12.07 -18.54
N ASP A 248 -22.88 12.19 -18.02
CA ASP A 248 -23.97 11.20 -18.17
C ASP A 248 -23.56 9.73 -17.94
N GLY A 249 -22.75 9.49 -16.91
CA GLY A 249 -22.30 8.14 -16.51
C GLY A 249 -21.07 7.61 -17.25
N LEU A 250 -20.53 8.38 -18.21
CA LEU A 250 -19.31 8.09 -18.94
C LEU A 250 -18.18 9.00 -18.47
N CYS A 251 -17.05 8.43 -18.08
CA CYS A 251 -15.84 9.19 -17.74
C CYS A 251 -14.72 8.85 -18.71
N THR A 252 -14.05 9.86 -19.26
CA THR A 252 -12.98 9.68 -20.23
C THR A 252 -11.73 10.43 -19.81
N ILE A 253 -10.56 9.89 -20.17
CA ILE A 253 -9.26 10.54 -19.99
C ILE A 253 -8.29 10.06 -21.07
N THR A 254 -7.41 10.94 -21.52
CA THR A 254 -6.34 10.59 -22.46
C THR A 254 -5.10 10.15 -21.67
N LEU A 255 -4.59 8.97 -21.97
CA LEU A 255 -3.38 8.41 -21.37
C LEU A 255 -2.12 9.05 -22.00
N ARG A 256 -0.96 8.89 -21.35
CA ARG A 256 0.30 9.50 -21.81
C ARG A 256 0.76 9.07 -23.21
N ASP A 257 0.31 7.90 -23.66
CA ASP A 257 0.63 7.31 -24.96
C ASP A 257 -0.40 7.67 -26.05
N GLY A 258 -1.38 8.52 -25.73
CA GLY A 258 -2.42 9.01 -26.63
C GLY A 258 -3.66 8.12 -26.71
N ARG A 259 -3.70 6.98 -26.00
CA ARG A 259 -4.90 6.13 -25.92
C ARG A 259 -5.97 6.76 -25.04
N VAL A 260 -7.23 6.48 -25.35
CA VAL A 260 -8.36 6.96 -24.53
C VAL A 260 -8.81 5.87 -23.57
N LEU A 261 -8.72 6.18 -22.27
CA LEU A 261 -9.30 5.37 -21.22
C LEU A 261 -10.73 5.84 -20.97
N VAL A 262 -11.66 4.89 -20.97
CA VAL A 262 -13.08 5.13 -20.76
C VAL A 262 -13.57 4.27 -19.60
N TYR A 263 -14.29 4.90 -18.69
CA TYR A 263 -14.91 4.29 -17.54
C TYR A 263 -16.43 4.49 -17.58
N THR A 264 -17.18 3.44 -17.27
CA THR A 264 -18.62 3.54 -17.01
C THR A 264 -19.06 2.58 -15.91
N ALA A 265 -20.00 3.03 -15.08
CA ALA A 265 -20.74 2.20 -14.14
C ALA A 265 -22.20 1.98 -14.56
N ASP A 266 -22.62 2.58 -15.67
CA ASP A 266 -23.98 2.51 -16.18
C ASP A 266 -24.04 1.52 -17.36
N PRO A 267 -24.83 0.44 -17.26
CA PRO A 267 -24.96 -0.55 -18.33
C PRO A 267 -25.57 0.03 -19.62
N THR A 268 -26.29 1.14 -19.56
CA THR A 268 -26.96 1.73 -20.73
C THR A 268 -25.99 2.39 -21.71
N VAL A 269 -24.84 2.86 -21.22
CA VAL A 269 -23.83 3.56 -22.02
C VAL A 269 -22.58 2.71 -22.27
N GLN A 270 -22.61 1.41 -21.93
CA GLN A 270 -21.47 0.51 -22.09
C GLN A 270 -21.05 0.37 -23.56
N ASP A 271 -22.00 0.31 -24.50
CA ASP A 271 -21.70 0.14 -25.93
C ASP A 271 -20.96 1.38 -26.47
N ILE A 272 -21.36 2.57 -26.02
CA ILE A 272 -20.69 3.84 -26.35
C ILE A 272 -19.26 3.82 -25.81
N ALA A 273 -19.05 3.33 -24.58
CA ALA A 273 -17.71 3.18 -24.01
C ALA A 273 -16.84 2.21 -24.82
N CYS A 274 -17.42 1.08 -25.25
CA CYS A 274 -16.77 0.08 -26.09
C CYS A 274 -16.41 0.61 -27.48
N ASP A 275 -17.15 1.59 -28.01
CA ASP A 275 -16.86 2.20 -29.31
C ASP A 275 -15.73 3.23 -29.25
N ILE A 276 -15.74 4.10 -28.24
CA ILE A 276 -14.81 5.24 -28.15
C ILE A 276 -13.47 4.85 -27.50
N GLY A 277 -13.47 3.96 -26.51
CA GLY A 277 -12.27 3.68 -25.72
C GLY A 277 -11.28 2.70 -26.35
N ASP A 278 -10.00 2.86 -26.03
CA ASP A 278 -8.96 1.86 -26.26
C ASP A 278 -8.76 0.98 -25.01
N VAL A 279 -8.88 1.61 -23.84
CA VAL A 279 -8.87 0.98 -22.51
C VAL A 279 -10.22 1.24 -21.85
N ILE A 280 -11.02 0.21 -21.68
CA ILE A 280 -12.39 0.27 -21.18
C ILE A 280 -12.45 -0.38 -19.80
N ILE A 281 -13.01 0.36 -18.84
CA ILE A 281 -13.26 -0.12 -17.48
C ILE A 281 -14.76 -0.11 -17.23
N LEU A 282 -15.33 -1.29 -17.10
CA LEU A 282 -16.75 -1.50 -16.86
C LEU A 282 -16.97 -1.85 -15.39
N ALA A 283 -17.50 -0.91 -14.60
CA ALA A 283 -17.91 -1.16 -13.22
C ALA A 283 -19.27 -1.86 -13.09
N VAL A 284 -19.69 -2.58 -14.14
CA VAL A 284 -20.90 -3.39 -14.19
C VAL A 284 -20.50 -4.86 -14.17
N ALA A 285 -21.17 -5.66 -13.34
CA ALA A 285 -21.05 -7.11 -13.36
C ALA A 285 -22.20 -7.67 -14.21
N GLY A 286 -21.88 -8.17 -15.41
CA GLY A 286 -22.89 -8.67 -16.35
C GLY A 286 -22.28 -9.11 -17.68
N GLU A 287 -23.12 -9.55 -18.61
CA GLU A 287 -22.72 -9.83 -19.99
C GLU A 287 -22.26 -8.55 -20.69
N MET A 288 -21.24 -8.68 -21.56
CA MET A 288 -20.61 -7.57 -22.28
C MET A 288 -20.94 -7.65 -23.79
N PRO A 289 -22.16 -7.33 -24.21
CA PRO A 289 -22.43 -7.16 -25.64
C PRO A 289 -21.55 -6.01 -26.19
N GLY A 290 -21.11 -6.12 -27.45
CA GLY A 290 -20.43 -5.02 -28.16
C GLY A 290 -18.93 -4.83 -27.90
N CYS A 291 -18.40 -5.22 -26.75
CA CYS A 291 -16.99 -5.01 -26.37
C CYS A 291 -16.00 -6.07 -26.89
N THR A 292 -16.40 -6.94 -27.83
CA THR A 292 -15.63 -8.11 -28.29
C THR A 292 -14.58 -7.82 -29.38
N ARG A 293 -14.24 -6.55 -29.65
CA ARG A 293 -13.21 -6.20 -30.63
C ARG A 293 -11.82 -6.63 -30.13
N THR A 294 -11.07 -7.33 -30.97
CA THR A 294 -9.79 -8.00 -30.63
C THR A 294 -8.62 -7.08 -30.24
N ASN A 295 -8.74 -5.75 -30.41
CA ASN A 295 -7.65 -4.79 -30.17
C ASN A 295 -7.94 -3.80 -29.04
N LYS A 296 -8.88 -4.09 -28.14
CA LYS A 296 -9.25 -3.21 -27.02
C LYS A 296 -9.03 -3.90 -25.69
N LEU A 297 -8.54 -3.15 -24.70
CA LEU A 297 -8.51 -3.64 -23.33
C LEU A 297 -9.89 -3.42 -22.71
N VAL A 298 -10.57 -4.48 -22.29
CA VAL A 298 -11.77 -4.38 -21.46
C VAL A 298 -11.53 -5.04 -20.09
N LEU A 299 -11.65 -4.26 -19.02
CA LEU A 299 -11.64 -4.73 -17.63
C LEU A 299 -13.03 -4.60 -17.05
N ASN A 300 -13.61 -5.72 -16.64
CA ASN A 300 -14.94 -5.71 -16.04
C ASN A 300 -14.87 -5.84 -14.50
N ARG A 301 -15.99 -5.55 -13.84
CA ARG A 301 -16.14 -5.70 -12.39
C ARG A 301 -15.96 -7.15 -11.92
N ARG A 302 -16.24 -8.14 -12.77
CA ARG A 302 -16.12 -9.56 -12.43
C ARG A 302 -14.65 -9.98 -12.27
N ASP A 303 -13.78 -9.55 -13.18
CA ASP A 303 -12.35 -9.82 -13.17
C ASP A 303 -11.70 -9.22 -11.93
N LEU A 304 -12.08 -7.97 -11.60
CA LEU A 304 -11.62 -7.27 -10.40
C LEU A 304 -12.16 -7.90 -9.10
N ALA A 305 -13.40 -8.40 -9.09
CA ALA A 305 -13.92 -9.15 -7.94
C ALA A 305 -13.16 -10.47 -7.69
N LEU A 306 -12.73 -11.14 -8.76
CA LEU A 306 -11.98 -12.40 -8.69
C LEU A 306 -10.52 -12.20 -8.32
N ARG A 307 -9.86 -11.18 -8.90
CA ARG A 307 -8.40 -10.99 -8.88
C ARG A 307 -7.95 -9.76 -8.08
N GLY A 308 -8.88 -8.98 -7.56
CA GLY A 308 -8.62 -7.77 -6.78
C GLY A 308 -8.33 -6.54 -7.64
N THR A 309 -7.66 -5.56 -7.01
CA THR A 309 -7.14 -4.34 -7.66
C THR A 309 -6.21 -4.69 -8.82
N VAL A 310 -6.19 -3.85 -9.85
CA VAL A 310 -5.25 -3.98 -10.96
C VAL A 310 -4.45 -2.71 -11.15
N GLU A 311 -3.18 -2.91 -11.49
CA GLU A 311 -2.26 -1.88 -11.93
C GLU A 311 -1.92 -2.10 -13.40
N ILE A 312 -1.92 -1.02 -14.17
CA ILE A 312 -1.52 -1.01 -15.58
C ILE A 312 -0.30 -0.12 -15.70
N LYS A 313 0.77 -0.67 -16.27
CA LYS A 313 1.93 0.10 -16.73
C LYS A 313 1.90 0.11 -18.24
N LEU A 314 1.84 1.32 -18.81
CA LEU A 314 1.77 1.54 -20.25
C LEU A 314 3.17 1.37 -20.83
N GLY A 315 3.32 0.42 -21.75
CA GLY A 315 4.59 0.16 -22.44
C GLY A 315 4.77 1.03 -23.67
N ASP A 316 5.96 0.96 -24.25
CA ASP A 316 6.24 1.62 -25.52
C ASP A 316 5.49 0.92 -26.67
N LYS A 317 5.19 1.70 -27.71
CA LYS A 317 4.62 1.18 -28.95
C LYS A 317 5.66 0.32 -29.66
N LYS A 318 5.36 -0.96 -29.87
CA LYS A 318 6.21 -1.88 -30.64
C LYS A 318 6.21 -1.47 -32.10
N ASP A 319 7.41 -1.33 -32.68
CA ASP A 319 7.56 -1.08 -34.11
C ASP A 319 6.84 -2.17 -34.92
N ALA A 320 6.08 -1.76 -35.94
CA ALA A 320 5.20 -2.61 -36.74
C ALA A 320 5.91 -3.82 -37.39
N ALA A 321 7.25 -3.79 -37.49
CA ALA A 321 8.06 -4.88 -38.02
C ALA A 321 8.13 -6.13 -37.12
N ASN A 322 7.80 -6.03 -35.83
CA ASN A 322 7.88 -7.12 -34.85
C ASN A 322 6.53 -7.63 -34.33
N VAL A 323 5.42 -7.24 -34.97
CA VAL A 323 4.09 -7.73 -34.59
C VAL A 323 3.84 -9.09 -35.27
N PRO A 324 3.81 -10.23 -34.53
CA PRO A 324 3.50 -11.51 -35.15
C PRO A 324 2.08 -11.48 -35.71
N THR A 325 1.95 -11.70 -37.01
CA THR A 325 0.66 -11.79 -37.70
C THR A 325 -0.04 -13.08 -37.27
N VAL A 326 -0.87 -13.04 -36.23
CA VAL A 326 -1.64 -14.19 -35.79
C VAL A 326 -2.77 -14.45 -36.80
N LYS A 327 -2.65 -15.53 -37.59
CA LYS A 327 -3.71 -16.01 -38.48
C LYS A 327 -4.87 -16.57 -37.64
N LEU A 328 -6.09 -16.12 -37.95
CA LEU A 328 -7.35 -16.69 -37.42
C LEU A 328 -7.38 -18.20 -37.69
N SER A 329 -7.52 -18.99 -36.64
CA SER A 329 -8.01 -20.36 -36.72
C SER A 329 -9.17 -20.49 -35.76
N SER A 330 -10.36 -20.72 -36.32
CA SER A 330 -11.57 -21.09 -35.60
C SER A 330 -11.40 -22.49 -35.02
N THR A 331 -11.45 -22.64 -33.70
CA THR A 331 -11.55 -23.96 -33.08
C THR A 331 -12.64 -23.94 -32.00
N SER A 332 -13.56 -24.90 -32.18
CA SER A 332 -14.62 -25.36 -31.29
C SER A 332 -14.12 -25.78 -29.89
N PRO A 333 -15.01 -25.95 -28.89
CA PRO A 333 -14.61 -26.06 -27.48
C PRO A 333 -13.97 -27.41 -27.19
N ASP A 334 -12.72 -27.37 -26.73
CA ASP A 334 -11.93 -28.56 -26.41
C ASP A 334 -12.13 -28.94 -24.93
N GLU A 335 -12.65 -30.15 -24.70
CA GLU A 335 -12.68 -30.85 -23.42
C GLU A 335 -11.25 -31.21 -23.00
N SER A 336 -10.59 -30.30 -22.29
CA SER A 336 -9.45 -30.70 -21.46
C SER A 336 -9.31 -29.73 -20.29
N GLY A 337 -9.22 -30.28 -19.08
CA GLY A 337 -9.11 -29.56 -17.80
C GLY A 337 -7.81 -28.78 -17.62
N ALA A 338 -7.46 -27.92 -18.56
CA ALA A 338 -6.49 -26.85 -18.36
C ALA A 338 -7.14 -25.73 -17.54
N PRO A 339 -6.42 -25.12 -16.57
CA PRO A 339 -6.94 -23.93 -15.90
C PRO A 339 -7.24 -22.85 -16.96
N PRO A 340 -8.31 -22.06 -16.78
CA PRO A 340 -8.64 -20.98 -17.71
C PRO A 340 -7.38 -20.13 -17.93
N GLN A 341 -7.04 -19.93 -19.20
CA GLN A 341 -5.87 -19.15 -19.57
C GLN A 341 -6.07 -17.74 -19.03
N GLN A 342 -5.03 -17.21 -18.37
CA GLN A 342 -4.92 -15.79 -18.00
C GLN A 342 -5.47 -14.95 -19.17
N PRO A 343 -6.30 -13.90 -18.95
CA PRO A 343 -6.67 -12.99 -20.01
C PRO A 343 -5.37 -12.39 -20.56
N ARG A 344 -4.87 -13.00 -21.63
CA ARG A 344 -3.70 -12.55 -22.36
C ARG A 344 -4.17 -11.32 -23.10
N PHE A 345 -3.76 -10.19 -22.57
CA PHE A 345 -3.54 -9.04 -23.40
C PHE A 345 -2.65 -9.40 -24.57
N ALA A 346 -3.10 -9.01 -25.74
CA ALA A 346 -2.22 -8.60 -26.82
C ALA A 346 -3.06 -7.74 -27.76
N ASP A 347 -3.15 -6.43 -27.50
CA ASP A 347 -2.92 -5.57 -28.65
C ASP A 347 -1.40 -5.66 -28.87
N PRO A 348 -0.95 -6.44 -29.88
CA PRO A 348 0.48 -6.72 -30.02
C PRO A 348 1.30 -5.46 -30.39
N ARG A 349 0.64 -4.31 -30.57
CA ARG A 349 1.25 -3.01 -30.83
C ARG A 349 1.85 -2.34 -29.58
N TYR A 350 1.52 -2.77 -28.36
CA TYR A 350 2.01 -2.14 -27.13
C TYR A 350 2.61 -3.18 -26.16
N ASP A 351 3.63 -2.80 -25.40
CA ASP A 351 4.25 -3.64 -24.36
C ASP A 351 3.66 -3.40 -22.97
N ASP A 352 2.34 -3.31 -22.87
CA ASP A 352 1.67 -3.04 -21.60
C ASP A 352 1.81 -4.20 -20.63
N THR A 353 2.00 -3.88 -19.36
CA THR A 353 2.02 -4.88 -18.29
C THR A 353 0.85 -4.64 -17.33
N LEU A 354 0.16 -5.72 -17.00
CA LEU A 354 -0.94 -5.70 -16.04
C LEU A 354 -0.62 -6.60 -14.86
N ALA A 355 -0.66 -5.99 -13.68
CA ALA A 355 -0.46 -6.67 -12.42
C ALA A 355 -1.78 -6.65 -11.64
N PHE A 356 -2.34 -7.83 -11.40
CA PHE A 356 -3.46 -7.98 -10.48
C PHE A 356 -2.93 -8.22 -9.08
N ALA A 357 -3.62 -7.69 -8.07
CA ALA A 357 -3.24 -7.84 -6.66
C ALA A 357 -3.23 -9.31 -6.22
N ILE A 358 -4.10 -10.14 -6.82
CA ILE A 358 -4.22 -11.55 -6.54
C ILE A 358 -4.32 -12.30 -7.88
N ASP A 359 -3.67 -13.46 -7.94
CA ASP A 359 -3.93 -14.43 -9.00
C ASP A 359 -5.37 -14.94 -8.95
N GLU A 360 -5.75 -15.75 -9.93
CA GLU A 360 -7.00 -16.49 -9.85
C GLU A 360 -7.15 -17.20 -8.49
N PRO A 361 -8.35 -17.18 -7.88
CA PRO A 361 -8.57 -17.69 -6.53
C PRO A 361 -8.39 -19.22 -6.47
N ARG A 362 -7.13 -19.66 -6.39
CA ARG A 362 -6.72 -21.07 -6.26
C ARG A 362 -6.39 -21.45 -4.82
N ARG A 363 -6.07 -20.47 -3.97
CA ARG A 363 -5.72 -20.70 -2.56
C ARG A 363 -7.00 -20.79 -1.72
N PRO A 364 -7.04 -21.64 -0.67
CA PRO A 364 -8.25 -21.84 0.14
C PRO A 364 -8.84 -20.54 0.70
N TRP A 365 -7.99 -19.62 1.15
CA TRP A 365 -8.39 -18.34 1.70
C TRP A 365 -8.80 -17.29 0.64
N HIS A 366 -8.70 -17.59 -0.66
CA HIS A 366 -9.23 -16.73 -1.74
C HIS A 366 -10.53 -17.27 -2.35
N LEU A 367 -10.93 -18.52 -2.02
CA LEU A 367 -12.14 -19.14 -2.58
C LEU A 367 -13.42 -18.35 -2.27
N PHE A 368 -13.46 -17.60 -1.17
CA PHE A 368 -14.61 -16.76 -0.82
C PHE A 368 -14.97 -15.76 -1.94
N ARG A 369 -13.98 -15.33 -2.75
CA ARG A 369 -14.16 -14.36 -3.84
C ARG A 369 -15.09 -14.89 -4.93
N LEU A 370 -15.05 -16.20 -5.20
CA LEU A 370 -15.91 -16.87 -6.19
C LEU A 370 -17.41 -16.72 -5.87
N TYR A 371 -17.76 -16.55 -4.59
CA TYR A 371 -19.14 -16.48 -4.13
C TYR A 371 -19.69 -15.05 -4.07
N SER A 372 -18.85 -14.04 -4.30
CA SER A 372 -19.31 -12.66 -4.41
C SER A 372 -20.29 -12.52 -5.59
N ARG A 373 -21.22 -11.56 -5.50
CA ARG A 373 -22.20 -11.31 -6.58
C ARG A 373 -21.51 -10.88 -7.87
N ALA A 374 -20.57 -9.95 -7.75
CA ALA A 374 -19.78 -9.45 -8.87
C ALA A 374 -18.99 -10.57 -9.57
N ALA A 375 -18.35 -11.47 -8.82
CA ALA A 375 -17.65 -12.63 -9.41
C ALA A 375 -18.59 -13.60 -10.17
N ARG A 376 -19.86 -13.64 -9.77
CA ARG A 376 -20.93 -14.40 -10.44
C ARG A 376 -21.62 -13.62 -11.57
N GLY A 377 -21.14 -12.41 -11.91
CA GLY A 377 -21.76 -11.57 -12.94
C GLY A 377 -23.12 -10.99 -12.53
N LEU A 378 -23.41 -10.93 -11.23
CA LEU A 378 -24.65 -10.38 -10.71
C LEU A 378 -24.43 -8.93 -10.25
N PRO A 379 -25.42 -8.03 -10.44
CA PRO A 379 -25.33 -6.65 -9.98
C PRO A 379 -25.27 -6.55 -8.46
N ASP A 380 -24.69 -5.45 -7.97
CA ASP A 380 -24.69 -5.08 -6.55
C ASP A 380 -26.13 -4.96 -6.03
N TRP A 381 -26.31 -5.14 -4.72
CA TRP A 381 -27.60 -4.90 -4.09
C TRP A 381 -27.92 -3.40 -4.13
N GLU A 382 -29.07 -3.05 -4.68
CA GLU A 382 -29.64 -1.73 -4.45
C GLU A 382 -30.12 -1.65 -3.01
N TYR A 383 -29.33 -0.99 -2.16
CA TYR A 383 -29.78 -0.67 -0.83
C TYR A 383 -30.84 0.43 -0.98
N LYS A 384 -32.12 0.05 -0.92
CA LYS A 384 -33.22 1.02 -0.86
C LYS A 384 -32.95 1.91 0.34
N LYS A 385 -32.55 3.16 0.07
CA LYS A 385 -32.37 4.18 1.10
C LYS A 385 -33.67 4.21 1.89
N LYS A 386 -33.63 3.90 3.20
CA LYS A 386 -34.79 4.10 4.07
C LYS A 386 -35.29 5.50 3.75
N ARG A 387 -36.55 5.65 3.30
CA ARG A 387 -37.17 6.96 3.13
C ARG A 387 -36.95 7.66 4.45
N THR A 388 -36.05 8.64 4.49
CA THR A 388 -36.01 9.59 5.59
C THR A 388 -37.44 10.08 5.65
N ALA A 389 -38.13 9.81 6.76
CA ALA A 389 -39.49 10.31 6.94
C ALA A 389 -39.42 11.78 6.56
N GLN A 390 -40.13 12.17 5.51
CA GLN A 390 -40.32 13.58 5.21
C GLN A 390 -40.90 14.13 6.50
N VAL A 391 -40.11 14.94 7.20
CA VAL A 391 -40.67 15.82 8.22
C VAL A 391 -41.63 16.68 7.42
N VAL A 392 -42.91 16.31 7.51
CA VAL A 392 -44.00 17.13 7.00
C VAL A 392 -43.87 18.40 7.81
N VAL A 393 -43.25 19.42 7.22
CA VAL A 393 -43.39 20.78 7.72
C VAL A 393 -44.86 21.10 7.45
N SER A 394 -45.70 20.82 8.45
CA SER A 394 -47.08 21.28 8.45
C SER A 394 -47.03 22.79 8.31
N ASN A 395 -47.61 23.31 7.23
CA ASN A 395 -47.85 24.73 7.08
C ASN A 395 -48.61 25.21 8.32
N CYS A 396 -47.96 25.99 9.17
CA CYS A 396 -48.65 26.77 10.18
C CYS A 396 -49.49 27.82 9.44
N PRO A 397 -50.81 27.90 9.66
CA PRO A 397 -51.57 29.04 9.20
C PRO A 397 -51.08 30.27 9.98
N ALA A 398 -50.73 31.33 9.25
CA ALA A 398 -50.42 32.62 9.84
C ALA A 398 -51.71 33.16 10.48
N ASP A 399 -51.76 33.18 11.80
CA ASP A 399 -52.74 33.96 12.54
C ASP A 399 -52.05 35.25 13.00
N ASP A 400 -52.70 36.38 12.77
CA ASP A 400 -52.06 37.70 12.61
C ASP A 400 -51.65 38.37 13.93
N ASN A 401 -51.51 37.62 15.04
CA ASN A 401 -51.32 38.22 16.38
C ASN A 401 -50.61 37.34 17.45
N GLN A 402 -49.51 36.65 17.14
CA GLN A 402 -48.65 36.12 18.22
C GLN A 402 -47.16 35.96 17.82
N GLU A 403 -46.27 36.28 18.77
CA GLU A 403 -44.80 36.32 18.64
C GLU A 403 -44.15 35.04 18.08
N PRO A 404 -43.03 35.16 17.34
CA PRO A 404 -42.37 34.03 16.70
C PRO A 404 -41.61 33.17 17.72
N GLY A 405 -41.90 31.87 17.79
CA GLY A 405 -40.97 30.91 18.40
C GLY A 405 -41.53 29.73 19.20
N LYS A 406 -42.83 29.42 19.16
CA LYS A 406 -43.33 28.16 19.74
C LYS A 406 -44.20 27.40 18.75
N CYS A 407 -43.60 26.37 18.15
CA CYS A 407 -44.34 25.21 17.68
C CYS A 407 -44.17 24.15 18.78
N GLU A 408 -45.26 23.69 19.39
CA GLU A 408 -45.24 22.44 20.17
C GLU A 408 -45.21 21.22 19.25
#